data_AF-A0A7L2II46-F1
#
_entry.id   AF-A0A7L2II46-F1
#
_cell.length_a   1.000
_cell.length_b   1.000
_cell.length_c   1.000
_cell.angle_alpha   90.00
_cell.angle_beta   90.00
_cell.angle_gamma   90.00
#
_symmetry.space_group_name_H-M   'P 1'
#
loop_
_entity.id
_entity.type
_entity.pdbx_description
1 polymer ?
#
loop_
_entity_poly.entity_id
_entity_poly.type
_entity_poly.pdbx_seq_one_letter_code
_entity_poly.pdbx_strand_id
1 'polypeptide(L)'
;DSEHFSVLLALLLLWLHSCRRLAECLWTSIFSHGVIHILQYCFGLGYYIVLGSTLLCQVPANVRRGTELSIHVCWYHMVGVTMYIWASLHQHRCLVILAQLRKSKSGSVVNLTHSVPSGDWFERVSCPHYLAELFIYISLAIVLGFHNLTWWCVVMYVVFNQALAAALCHEFYQENFSSYPKDRKAFIPFVF
;
A
#
# COMPACT_ATOMS: atom_id res chain seq x y z
N ASP A 1 10.88 -21.93 -17.42
CA ASP A 1 9.99 -21.62 -16.28
C ASP A 1 10.25 -20.24 -15.70
N SER A 2 9.46 -19.24 -16.09
CA SER A 2 9.52 -17.89 -15.54
C SER A 2 8.88 -17.77 -14.15
N GLU A 3 8.05 -18.75 -13.75
CA GLU A 3 7.27 -18.72 -12.51
C GLU A 3 8.13 -18.58 -11.25
N HIS A 4 9.27 -19.27 -11.20
CA HIS A 4 10.20 -19.18 -10.06
C HIS A 4 10.74 -17.77 -9.88
N PHE A 5 11.17 -17.16 -10.99
CA PHE A 5 11.67 -15.79 -11.00
C PHE A 5 10.56 -14.80 -10.62
N SER A 6 9.33 -15.00 -11.11
CA SER A 6 8.16 -14.19 -10.74
C SER A 6 7.91 -14.20 -9.23
N VAL A 7 7.94 -15.37 -8.58
CA VAL A 7 7.73 -15.49 -7.12
C VAL A 7 8.87 -14.85 -6.33
N LEU A 8 10.13 -15.08 -6.73
CA LEU A 8 11.29 -14.45 -6.07
C LEU A 8 11.27 -12.92 -6.22
N LEU A 9 10.91 -12.42 -7.40
CA LEU A 9 10.76 -11.00 -7.65
C LEU A 9 9.63 -10.40 -6.81
N ALA A 10 8.47 -11.08 -6.72
CA ALA A 10 7.36 -10.64 -5.88
C ALA A 10 7.75 -10.60 -4.39
N LEU A 11 8.49 -11.60 -3.90
CA LEU A 11 9.02 -11.62 -2.52
C LEU A 11 9.98 -10.46 -2.27
N LEU A 12 10.90 -10.18 -3.21
CA LEU A 12 11.83 -9.05 -3.12
C LEU A 12 11.08 -7.72 -3.07
N LEU A 13 10.11 -7.51 -3.96
CA LEU A 13 9.31 -6.29 -4.01
C LEU A 13 8.45 -6.11 -2.75
N LEU A 14 7.91 -7.21 -2.20
CA LEU A 14 7.17 -7.18 -0.94
C LEU A 14 8.08 -6.83 0.26
N TRP A 15 9.29 -7.39 0.29
CA TRP A 15 10.29 -7.06 1.30
C TRP A 15 10.69 -5.57 1.22
N LEU A 16 11.02 -5.08 0.03
CA LEU A 16 11.32 -3.66 -0.21
C LEU A 16 10.15 -2.75 0.20
N HIS A 17 8.92 -3.16 -0.12
CA HIS A 17 7.73 -2.44 0.28
C HIS A 17 7.66 -2.34 1.81
N SER A 18 7.85 -3.46 2.51
CA SER A 18 7.79 -3.52 3.97
C SER A 18 8.88 -2.67 4.62
N CYS A 19 10.11 -2.72 4.11
CA CYS A 19 11.22 -1.87 4.56
C CYS A 19 10.92 -0.38 4.33
N ARG A 20 10.36 -0.01 3.18
CA ARG A 20 9.95 1.37 2.90
C ARG A 20 8.85 1.83 3.86
N ARG A 21 7.82 1.02 4.08
CA ARG A 21 6.72 1.36 5.02
C ARG A 21 7.25 1.52 6.44
N LEU A 22 8.16 0.66 6.88
CA LEU A 22 8.84 0.80 8.17
C LEU A 22 9.64 2.11 8.25
N ALA A 23 10.42 2.42 7.22
CA ALA A 23 11.19 3.65 7.13
C ALA A 23 10.29 4.90 7.20
N GLU A 24 9.17 4.89 6.49
CA GLU A 24 8.17 5.97 6.52
C GLU A 24 7.52 6.11 7.89
N CYS A 25 7.26 5.02 8.60
CA CYS A 25 6.76 5.06 9.97
C CYS A 25 7.78 5.67 10.94
N LEU A 26 9.06 5.30 10.81
CA LEU A 26 10.12 5.76 11.72
C LEU A 26 10.55 7.22 11.46
N TRP A 27 10.61 7.64 10.21
CA TRP A 27 11.26 8.91 9.84
C TRP A 27 10.33 9.95 9.20
N THR A 28 9.21 9.53 8.61
CA THR A 28 8.29 10.46 7.91
C THR A 28 7.05 10.76 8.74
N SER A 29 6.41 9.73 9.27
CA SER A 29 5.08 9.80 9.86
C SER A 29 5.12 10.47 11.23
N ILE A 30 4.21 11.42 11.44
CA ILE A 30 3.95 12.00 12.77
C ILE A 30 2.63 11.40 13.23
N PHE A 31 2.65 10.60 14.28
CA PHE A 31 1.45 9.97 14.84
C PHE A 31 0.79 10.88 15.88
N SER A 32 -0.54 10.83 15.96
CA SER A 32 -1.30 11.50 17.01
C SER A 32 -1.38 10.60 18.25
N HIS A 33 -2.07 11.05 19.30
CA HIS A 33 -2.36 10.22 20.49
C HIS A 33 -3.35 9.07 20.25
N GLY A 34 -3.84 8.89 19.01
CA GLY A 34 -4.75 7.79 18.68
C GLY A 34 -4.05 6.44 18.79
N VAL A 35 -4.67 5.50 19.51
CA VAL A 35 -4.17 4.14 19.68
C VAL A 35 -4.99 3.16 18.82
N ILE A 36 -4.31 2.18 18.23
CA ILE A 36 -4.97 1.12 17.46
C ILE A 36 -5.56 0.11 18.45
N HIS A 37 -6.79 -0.35 18.19
CA HIS A 37 -7.42 -1.39 18.98
C HIS A 37 -6.60 -2.70 18.93
N ILE A 38 -6.43 -3.37 20.07
CA ILE A 38 -5.55 -4.55 20.19
C ILE A 38 -5.91 -5.66 19.19
N LEU A 39 -7.20 -5.91 18.95
CA LEU A 39 -7.64 -6.91 17.98
C LEU A 39 -7.21 -6.53 16.56
N GLN A 40 -7.35 -5.25 16.18
CA GLN A 40 -6.94 -4.76 14.86
C GLN A 40 -5.42 -4.88 14.68
N TYR A 41 -4.66 -4.61 15.76
CA TYR A 41 -3.21 -4.80 15.75
C TYR A 41 -2.83 -6.28 15.55
N CYS A 42 -3.46 -7.21 16.27
CA CYS A 42 -3.24 -8.64 16.10
C CYS A 42 -3.60 -9.12 14.68
N PHE A 43 -4.72 -8.64 14.11
CA PHE A 43 -5.07 -8.93 12.72
C PHE A 43 -4.02 -8.40 11.74
N GLY A 44 -3.50 -7.19 11.96
CA GLY A 44 -2.43 -6.62 11.14
C GLY A 44 -1.14 -7.46 11.20
N LEU A 45 -0.73 -7.91 12.39
CA LEU A 45 0.45 -8.77 12.53
C LEU A 45 0.25 -10.12 11.83
N GLY A 46 -0.91 -10.75 12.04
CA GLY A 46 -1.27 -12.00 11.38
C GLY A 46 -1.28 -11.86 9.85
N TYR A 47 -1.80 -10.75 9.34
CA TYR A 47 -1.82 -10.46 7.90
C TYR A 47 -0.40 -10.48 7.29
N TYR A 48 0.59 -9.82 7.90
CA TYR A 48 1.95 -9.80 7.36
C TYR A 48 2.62 -11.19 7.37
N ILE A 49 2.36 -12.00 8.40
CA ILE A 49 2.84 -13.39 8.46
C ILE A 49 2.23 -14.21 7.32
N VAL A 50 0.90 -14.17 7.19
CA VAL A 50 0.16 -14.91 6.15
C VAL A 50 0.57 -14.47 4.75
N LEU A 51 0.77 -13.17 4.53
CA LEU A 51 1.16 -12.61 3.24
C LEU A 51 2.52 -13.14 2.77
N GLY A 52 3.53 -13.11 3.65
CA GLY A 52 4.85 -13.69 3.37
C GLY A 52 4.79 -15.19 3.15
N SER A 53 4.07 -15.92 4.01
CA SER A 53 3.88 -17.38 3.87
C SER A 53 3.18 -17.75 2.57
N THR A 54 2.20 -16.96 2.11
CA THR A 54 1.45 -17.20 0.87
C THR A 54 2.37 -17.25 -0.34
N LEU A 55 3.31 -16.30 -0.46
CA LEU A 55 4.29 -16.30 -1.55
C LEU A 55 5.33 -17.43 -1.39
N LEU A 56 5.78 -17.70 -0.16
CA LEU A 56 6.73 -18.78 0.09
C LEU A 56 6.16 -20.16 -0.28
N CYS A 57 4.87 -20.40 -0.04
CA CYS A 57 4.20 -21.63 -0.43
C CYS A 57 4.06 -21.81 -1.94
N GLN A 58 4.18 -20.73 -2.72
CA GLN A 58 4.13 -20.77 -4.19
C GLN A 58 5.51 -21.03 -4.81
N VAL A 59 6.59 -21.05 -4.01
CA VAL A 59 7.93 -21.38 -4.51
C VAL A 59 7.99 -22.85 -4.93
N PRO A 60 8.34 -23.15 -6.19
CA PRO A 60 8.30 -24.54 -6.65
C PRO A 60 9.40 -25.43 -6.08
N ALA A 61 9.13 -26.74 -6.05
CA ALA A 61 9.92 -27.73 -5.31
C ALA A 61 11.33 -27.97 -5.86
N ASN A 62 11.60 -27.63 -7.12
CA ASN A 62 12.91 -27.67 -7.76
C ASN A 62 13.83 -26.55 -7.26
N VAL A 63 13.32 -25.33 -7.11
CA VAL A 63 14.05 -24.21 -6.50
C VAL A 63 14.35 -24.50 -5.04
N ARG A 64 13.38 -25.07 -4.32
CA ARG A 64 13.55 -25.47 -2.91
C ARG A 64 14.67 -26.49 -2.71
N ARG A 65 14.96 -27.32 -3.72
CA ARG A 65 16.04 -28.31 -3.73
C ARG A 65 17.38 -27.76 -4.23
N GLY A 66 17.44 -26.48 -4.61
CA GLY A 66 18.66 -25.82 -5.10
C GLY A 66 19.14 -26.32 -6.47
N THR A 67 18.29 -27.03 -7.22
CA THR A 67 18.69 -27.75 -8.43
C THR A 67 18.65 -26.93 -9.70
N GLU A 68 17.82 -25.87 -9.77
CA GLU A 68 17.79 -24.95 -10.91
C GLU A 68 17.44 -23.52 -10.51
N LEU A 69 18.29 -22.56 -10.93
CA LEU A 69 18.01 -21.13 -10.86
C LEU A 69 18.14 -20.54 -12.27
N SER A 70 17.11 -20.73 -13.09
CA SER A 70 17.03 -20.09 -14.40
C SER A 70 16.24 -18.79 -14.28
N ILE A 71 16.85 -17.66 -14.67
CA ILE A 71 16.22 -16.34 -14.66
C ILE A 71 15.63 -16.10 -16.05
N HIS A 72 14.30 -16.02 -16.12
CA HIS A 72 13.60 -15.72 -17.37
C HIS A 72 12.71 -14.48 -17.20
N VAL A 73 13.11 -13.37 -17.80
CA VAL A 73 12.41 -12.09 -17.69
C VAL A 73 11.40 -11.93 -18.82
N CYS A 74 10.13 -12.07 -18.47
CA CYS A 74 9.00 -11.74 -19.34
C CYS A 74 8.58 -10.26 -19.27
N TRP A 75 7.84 -9.79 -20.28
CA TRP A 75 7.34 -8.41 -20.39
C TRP A 75 6.49 -7.96 -19.20
N TYR A 76 5.69 -8.86 -18.62
CA TYR A 76 4.82 -8.55 -17.49
C TYR A 76 5.63 -8.20 -16.23
N HIS A 77 6.86 -8.72 -16.06
CA HIS A 77 7.72 -8.29 -14.97
C HIS A 77 8.10 -6.82 -15.09
N MET A 78 8.42 -6.37 -16.30
CA MET A 78 8.76 -4.95 -16.54
C MET A 78 7.57 -4.05 -16.24
N VAL A 79 6.38 -4.41 -16.75
CA VAL A 79 5.13 -3.66 -16.49
C VAL A 79 4.82 -3.62 -14.99
N GLY A 80 4.90 -4.77 -14.32
CA GLY A 80 4.65 -4.87 -12.89
C GLY A 80 5.64 -4.05 -12.06
N VAL A 81 6.94 -4.14 -12.35
CA VAL A 81 7.98 -3.34 -11.65
C VAL A 81 7.78 -1.84 -11.88
N THR A 82 7.47 -1.42 -13.10
CA THR A 82 7.19 0.00 -13.40
C THR A 82 5.97 0.50 -12.61
N MET A 83 4.88 -0.26 -12.61
CA MET A 83 3.67 0.08 -11.84
C MET A 83 3.94 0.11 -10.33
N TYR A 84 4.72 -0.84 -9.81
CA TYR A 84 5.14 -0.90 -8.42
C TYR A 84 5.88 0.37 -7.98
N ILE A 85 6.88 0.80 -8.78
CA ILE A 85 7.69 1.99 -8.50
C ILE A 85 6.80 3.23 -8.53
N TRP A 86 6.00 3.39 -9.58
CA TRP A 86 5.09 4.53 -9.74
C TRP A 86 4.10 4.63 -8.56
N ALA A 87 3.46 3.53 -8.21
CA ALA A 87 2.51 3.48 -7.09
C ALA A 87 3.19 3.75 -5.74
N SER A 88 4.39 3.19 -5.52
CA SER A 88 5.17 3.44 -4.31
C SER A 88 5.58 4.90 -4.17
N LEU A 89 5.93 5.57 -5.26
CA LEU A 89 6.26 7.00 -5.27
C LEU A 89 5.04 7.85 -4.90
N HIS A 90 3.87 7.57 -5.49
CA HIS A 90 2.63 8.29 -5.15
C HIS A 90 2.21 8.06 -3.70
N GLN A 91 2.31 6.82 -3.21
CA GLN A 91 2.04 6.51 -1.82
C GLN A 91 2.94 7.32 -0.88
N HIS A 92 4.25 7.31 -1.15
CA HIS A 92 5.22 8.05 -0.36
C HIS A 92 4.92 9.56 -0.35
N ARG A 93 4.64 10.14 -1.52
CA ARG A 93 4.26 11.57 -1.64
C ARG A 93 3.03 11.90 -0.80
N CYS A 94 2.00 11.05 -0.85
CA CYS A 94 0.80 11.25 -0.05
C CYS A 94 1.08 11.23 1.46
N LEU A 95 1.96 10.33 1.91
CA LEU A 95 2.36 10.24 3.32
C LEU A 95 3.18 11.45 3.76
N VAL A 96 4.07 11.95 2.90
CA VAL A 96 4.83 13.17 3.15
C VAL A 96 3.89 14.37 3.26
N ILE A 97 2.89 14.50 2.38
CA ILE A 97 1.86 15.54 2.49
C ILE A 97 1.15 15.46 3.85
N LEU A 98 0.69 14.27 4.25
CA LEU A 98 0.02 14.08 5.54
C LEU A 98 0.92 14.44 6.73
N ALA A 99 2.21 14.10 6.67
CA ALA A 99 3.16 14.48 7.70
C ALA A 99 3.43 15.99 7.74
N GLN A 100 3.51 16.64 6.58
CA GLN A 100 3.75 18.09 6.47
C GLN A 100 2.61 18.92 7.07
N LEU A 101 1.36 18.42 7.04
CA LEU A 101 0.23 19.08 7.71
C LEU A 101 0.44 19.27 9.22
N ARG A 102 1.32 18.47 9.84
CA ARG A 102 1.63 18.53 11.27
C ARG A 102 2.94 19.29 11.57
N LYS A 103 3.67 19.74 10.53
CA LYS A 103 4.97 20.44 10.66
C LYS A 103 4.84 21.93 10.31
N SER A 104 5.68 22.73 10.96
CA SER A 104 5.93 24.14 10.60
C SER A 104 6.77 24.22 9.32
N LYS A 105 6.85 25.42 8.74
CA LYS A 105 7.85 25.75 7.69
C LYS A 105 9.29 25.52 8.14
N SER A 106 9.56 25.58 9.46
CA SER A 106 10.86 25.26 10.06
C SER A 106 11.08 23.76 10.33
N GLY A 107 10.10 22.90 10.07
CA GLY A 107 10.16 21.46 10.29
C GLY A 107 9.78 20.98 11.70
N SER A 108 9.55 21.88 12.65
CA SER A 108 9.07 21.54 14.00
C SER A 108 7.60 21.12 14.00
N VAL A 109 7.22 20.16 14.84
CA VAL A 109 5.81 19.73 14.99
C VAL A 109 5.02 20.86 15.66
N VAL A 110 3.98 21.37 15.00
CA VAL A 110 3.22 22.55 15.49
C VAL A 110 1.98 22.13 16.27
N ASN A 111 1.22 21.17 15.75
CA ASN A 111 0.10 20.58 16.44
C ASN A 111 -0.17 19.15 15.89
N LEU A 112 -0.91 18.37 16.67
CA LEU A 112 -1.36 17.03 16.28
C LEU A 112 -2.80 17.05 15.74
N THR A 113 -3.33 18.23 15.43
CA THR A 113 -4.71 18.39 14.95
C THR A 113 -4.83 17.91 13.51
N HIS A 114 -6.00 17.38 13.14
CA HIS A 114 -6.26 17.01 11.76
C HIS A 114 -6.48 18.27 10.91
N SER A 115 -6.04 18.22 9.66
CA SER A 115 -6.25 19.26 8.66
C SER A 115 -6.60 18.57 7.34
N VAL A 116 -7.33 19.26 6.47
CA VAL A 116 -7.72 18.70 5.18
C VAL A 116 -6.50 18.67 4.24
N PRO A 117 -6.04 17.50 3.78
CA PRO A 117 -4.91 17.41 2.86
C PRO A 117 -5.26 17.98 1.49
N SER A 118 -4.26 18.57 0.83
CA SER A 118 -4.33 19.06 -0.56
C SER A 118 -3.04 18.71 -1.30
N GLY A 119 -3.11 18.65 -2.63
CA GLY A 119 -2.02 18.23 -3.50
C GLY A 119 -2.03 16.73 -3.88
N ASP A 120 -1.30 16.40 -4.94
CA ASP A 120 -1.31 15.07 -5.58
C ASP A 120 -2.76 14.58 -5.84
N TRP A 121 -3.08 13.33 -5.50
CA TRP A 121 -4.42 12.75 -5.69
C TRP A 121 -5.43 13.14 -4.60
N PHE A 122 -5.04 13.91 -3.58
CA PHE A 122 -5.98 14.35 -2.55
C PHE A 122 -7.08 15.26 -3.09
N GLU A 123 -6.88 15.89 -4.26
CA GLU A 123 -7.92 16.69 -4.90
C GLU A 123 -9.09 15.86 -5.42
N ARG A 124 -8.92 14.55 -5.60
CA ARG A 124 -9.98 13.66 -6.12
C ARG A 124 -10.50 12.70 -5.06
N VAL A 125 -9.63 12.22 -4.18
CA VAL A 125 -9.98 11.22 -3.16
C VAL A 125 -9.43 11.59 -1.78
N SER A 126 -10.11 11.19 -0.71
CA SER A 126 -9.67 11.45 0.67
C SER A 126 -8.42 10.67 1.03
N CYS A 127 -8.34 9.42 0.58
CA CYS A 127 -7.28 8.49 0.96
C CYS A 127 -6.50 7.95 -0.26
N PRO A 128 -5.81 8.82 -1.02
CA PRO A 128 -5.08 8.42 -2.21
C PRO A 128 -3.91 7.46 -1.93
N HIS A 129 -3.33 7.52 -0.73
CA HIS A 129 -2.28 6.60 -0.30
C HIS A 129 -2.78 5.15 -0.18
N TYR A 130 -4.07 4.95 0.06
CA TYR A 130 -4.70 3.63 0.02
C TYR A 130 -4.92 3.15 -1.42
N LEU A 131 -5.29 4.06 -2.33
CA LEU A 131 -5.39 3.74 -3.76
C LEU A 131 -4.01 3.36 -4.33
N ALA A 132 -2.97 4.09 -3.95
CA ALA A 132 -1.60 3.76 -4.30
C ALA A 132 -1.18 2.39 -3.73
N GLU A 133 -1.57 2.07 -2.50
CA GLU A 133 -1.36 0.73 -1.92
C GLU A 133 -2.02 -0.35 -2.78
N LEU A 134 -3.28 -0.16 -3.18
CA LEU A 134 -3.97 -1.10 -4.06
C LEU A 134 -3.19 -1.34 -5.37
N PHE A 135 -2.66 -0.29 -5.99
CA PHE A 135 -1.84 -0.44 -7.19
C PHE A 135 -0.51 -1.17 -6.95
N ILE A 136 0.08 -1.09 -5.75
CA ILE A 136 1.24 -1.92 -5.38
C ILE A 136 0.85 -3.40 -5.40
N TYR A 137 -0.29 -3.79 -4.81
CA TYR A 137 -0.70 -5.20 -4.79
C TYR A 137 -1.12 -5.71 -6.17
N ILE A 138 -1.77 -4.88 -6.99
CA ILE A 138 -2.06 -5.20 -8.40
C ILE A 138 -0.75 -5.40 -9.17
N SER A 139 0.25 -4.55 -8.95
CA SER A 139 1.55 -4.69 -9.62
C SER A 139 2.23 -6.02 -9.31
N LEU A 140 2.07 -6.55 -8.09
CA LEU A 140 2.55 -7.87 -7.70
C LEU A 140 1.75 -8.99 -8.39
N ALA A 141 0.44 -8.80 -8.61
CA ALA A 141 -0.38 -9.73 -9.41
C ALA A 141 0.12 -9.81 -10.86
N ILE A 142 0.51 -8.66 -11.43
CA ILE A 142 1.11 -8.57 -12.76
C ILE A 142 2.46 -9.30 -12.79
N VAL A 143 3.33 -9.06 -11.80
CA VAL A 143 4.63 -9.76 -11.65
C VAL A 143 4.46 -11.27 -11.58
N LEU A 144 3.37 -11.76 -10.96
CA LEU A 144 3.01 -13.18 -10.87
C LEU A 144 2.29 -13.71 -12.13
N GLY A 145 2.24 -12.94 -13.22
CA GLY A 145 1.71 -13.39 -14.50
C GLY A 145 0.18 -13.36 -14.63
N PHE A 146 -0.53 -12.54 -13.84
CA PHE A 146 -1.99 -12.34 -13.86
C PHE A 146 -2.88 -13.53 -13.49
N HIS A 147 -2.40 -14.77 -13.61
CA HIS A 147 -3.21 -15.98 -13.43
C HIS A 147 -3.18 -16.53 -12.00
N ASN A 148 -2.44 -15.88 -11.09
CA ASN A 148 -2.30 -16.33 -9.72
C ASN A 148 -3.56 -16.01 -8.89
N LEU A 149 -4.50 -16.95 -8.84
CA LEU A 149 -5.77 -16.80 -8.11
C LEU A 149 -5.56 -16.49 -6.62
N THR A 150 -4.59 -17.15 -5.98
CA THR A 150 -4.27 -16.91 -4.58
C THR A 150 -3.86 -15.46 -4.34
N TRP A 151 -3.07 -14.88 -5.23
CA TRP A 151 -2.68 -13.48 -5.12
C TRP A 151 -3.84 -12.52 -5.40
N TRP A 152 -4.75 -12.85 -6.32
CA TRP A 152 -5.96 -12.05 -6.52
C TRP A 152 -6.87 -12.05 -5.29
N CYS A 153 -6.92 -13.12 -4.49
CA CYS A 153 -7.59 -13.10 -3.19
C CYS A 153 -6.95 -12.07 -2.24
N VAL A 154 -5.61 -11.94 -2.25
CA VAL A 154 -4.90 -10.90 -1.48
C VAL A 154 -5.27 -9.51 -1.98
N VAL A 155 -5.26 -9.28 -3.30
CA VAL A 155 -5.66 -7.99 -3.87
C VAL A 155 -7.09 -7.63 -3.45
N MET A 156 -8.01 -8.59 -3.53
CA MET A 156 -9.41 -8.40 -3.12
C MET A 156 -9.51 -8.04 -1.63
N TYR A 157 -8.78 -8.73 -0.76
CA TYR A 157 -8.70 -8.38 0.65
C TYR A 157 -8.21 -6.94 0.87
N VAL A 158 -7.15 -6.53 0.15
CA VAL A 158 -6.61 -5.16 0.21
C VAL A 158 -7.66 -4.16 -0.25
N VAL A 159 -8.40 -4.41 -1.34
CA VAL A 159 -9.49 -3.54 -1.80
C VAL A 159 -10.49 -3.31 -0.68
N PHE A 160 -11.02 -4.37 -0.06
CA PHE A 160 -12.05 -4.24 0.99
C PHE A 160 -11.53 -3.54 2.24
N ASN A 161 -10.35 -3.91 2.72
CA ASN A 161 -9.75 -3.30 3.92
C ASN A 161 -9.48 -1.81 3.71
N GLN A 162 -8.91 -1.45 2.55
CA GLN A 162 -8.62 -0.06 2.20
C GLN A 162 -9.87 0.76 1.92
N ALA A 163 -10.87 0.18 1.25
CA ALA A 163 -12.15 0.84 1.00
C ALA A 163 -12.89 1.17 2.30
N LEU A 164 -12.92 0.24 3.27
CA LEU A 164 -13.53 0.47 4.57
C LEU A 164 -12.80 1.58 5.34
N ALA A 165 -11.47 1.52 5.42
CA ALA A 165 -10.67 2.54 6.09
C ALA A 165 -10.83 3.92 5.43
N ALA A 166 -10.88 3.96 4.09
CA ALA A 166 -11.11 5.17 3.33
C ALA A 166 -12.49 5.78 3.61
N ALA A 167 -13.54 4.95 3.69
CA ALA A 167 -14.90 5.39 3.95
C ALA A 167 -15.02 6.05 5.33
N LEU A 168 -14.49 5.40 6.37
CA LEU A 168 -14.48 5.95 7.73
C LEU A 168 -13.69 7.26 7.80
N CYS A 169 -12.57 7.35 7.10
CA CYS A 169 -11.77 8.57 7.03
C CYS A 169 -12.50 9.68 6.26
N HIS A 170 -13.20 9.35 5.18
CA HIS A 170 -14.00 10.29 4.41
C HIS A 170 -15.15 10.86 5.23
N GLU A 171 -15.90 10.01 5.94
CA GLU A 171 -16.99 10.39 6.84
C GLU A 171 -16.46 11.31 7.96
N PHE A 172 -15.35 10.94 8.60
CA PHE A 172 -14.69 11.79 9.58
C PHE A 172 -14.39 13.19 9.02
N TYR A 173 -13.85 13.29 7.80
CA TYR A 173 -13.56 14.60 7.20
C TYR A 173 -14.83 15.41 6.92
N GLN A 174 -15.91 14.78 6.45
CA GLN A 174 -17.18 15.45 6.17
C GLN A 174 -17.84 16.00 7.45
N GLU A 175 -17.77 15.25 8.55
CA GLU A 175 -18.37 15.66 9.83
C GLU A 175 -17.58 16.75 10.54
N ASN A 176 -16.24 16.70 10.44
CA ASN A 176 -15.36 17.56 11.26
C ASN A 176 -14.88 18.81 10.53
N PHE A 177 -14.99 18.88 9.19
CA PHE A 177 -14.48 20.02 8.42
C PHE A 177 -15.55 20.58 7.47
N SER A 178 -16.12 21.72 7.84
CA SER A 178 -17.08 22.45 7.00
C SER A 178 -16.50 22.90 5.65
N SER A 179 -15.18 23.06 5.58
CA SER A 179 -14.44 23.41 4.36
C SER A 179 -14.06 22.20 3.49
N TYR A 180 -14.46 20.98 3.87
CA TYR A 180 -14.11 19.78 3.12
C TYR A 180 -14.76 19.77 1.71
N PRO A 181 -14.00 19.51 0.63
CA PRO A 181 -14.55 19.48 -0.71
C PRO A 181 -15.57 18.34 -0.91
N LYS A 182 -16.80 18.70 -1.31
CA LYS A 182 -17.93 17.76 -1.43
C LYS A 182 -17.84 16.83 -2.65
N ASP A 183 -17.01 17.19 -3.62
CA ASP A 183 -16.78 16.43 -4.86
C ASP A 183 -15.75 15.31 -4.69
N ARG A 184 -14.93 15.35 -3.62
CA ARG A 184 -13.97 14.29 -3.29
C ARG A 184 -14.69 12.98 -3.01
N LYS A 185 -14.04 11.89 -3.41
CA LYS A 185 -14.46 10.51 -3.15
C LYS A 185 -13.61 9.88 -2.04
N ALA A 186 -14.01 8.76 -1.47
CA ALA A 186 -13.28 8.15 -0.38
C ALA A 186 -11.96 7.50 -0.86
N PHE A 187 -12.04 6.69 -1.92
CA PHE A 187 -11.00 5.72 -2.30
C PHE A 187 -10.74 5.63 -3.82
N ILE A 188 -11.78 5.41 -4.62
CA ILE A 188 -11.72 5.28 -6.09
C ILE A 188 -12.24 6.58 -6.73
N PRO A 189 -11.40 7.30 -7.48
CA PRO A 189 -11.80 8.55 -8.13
C PRO A 189 -13.07 8.37 -8.96
N PHE A 190 -13.99 9.33 -8.85
CA PHE A 190 -15.28 9.36 -9.56
C PHE A 190 -16.29 8.25 -9.24
N VAL A 191 -15.91 7.22 -8.48
CA VAL A 191 -16.76 6.07 -8.18
C VAL A 191 -17.12 6.01 -6.70
N PHE A 192 -16.12 5.88 -5.82
CA PHE A 192 -16.30 5.58 -4.41
C PHE A 192 -15.36 6.39 -3.53
#